data_AF-A0A5B9YEN7-F1
#
_entry.id   AF-A0A5B9YEN7-F1
#
_cell.length_a   1.000
_cell.length_b   1.000
_cell.length_c   1.000
_cell.angle_alpha   90.00
_cell.angle_beta   90.00
_cell.angle_gamma   90.00
#
_symmetry.space_group_name_H-M   'P 1'
#
loop_
_entity.id
_entity.type
_entity.pdbx_description
1 polymer ?
#
loop_
_entity_poly.entity_id
_entity_poly.type
_entity_poly.pdbx_seq_one_letter_code
_entity_poly.pdbx_strand_id
1 'polypeptide(L)'
;MKTKKRILAYLLTLTLAMTSMPTQLFAQITNDLPLPMSSLVDTQTTTPGAIQINPTKYVGDGYEVEFKVTNQWTGAFNGEFVLTNTSDKPLENWTLKFDFEHEISNMWNAQIVTYDDDNYVIKNMGWNQDIEPGSSVTIGFQANSDGNINNPSKYSLDMEEQVASDVDYTIGFKLIGNWNSGFNGEISITNQSKAPIEDWSLAFDFEAKINNLWTATIVDHTGNHYVIKNKGYNANIEPGQTLTLGFGGGNLKDSTAEPSNYKLFYIGSVKEKEEIDYELDSDNDDLPDYYENILGTDPLNADTDGDSIPDGYEYWELMTDPLLLDSDGNNISDADEDFDKDGLPNKEEFLLGTNPYDNDTDKDGLLDGDEVNKFDTMEYSQ
;
A
#
# COMPACT_ATOMS: atom_id res chain seq x y z
N MET A 1 18.65 12.74 -37.37
CA MET A 1 19.89 12.63 -36.58
C MET A 1 19.43 12.58 -35.13
N LYS A 2 19.17 11.43 -34.49
CA LYS A 2 20.07 10.38 -33.95
C LYS A 2 21.18 10.88 -33.03
N THR A 3 20.88 10.92 -31.73
CA THR A 3 21.84 10.84 -30.60
C THR A 3 21.03 10.35 -29.37
N LYS A 4 20.95 9.03 -29.15
CA LYS A 4 21.78 8.18 -28.26
C LYS A 4 21.57 8.47 -26.76
N LYS A 5 20.55 7.80 -26.18
CA LYS A 5 20.46 7.46 -24.75
C LYS A 5 21.55 6.44 -24.41
N ARG A 6 22.30 6.66 -23.32
CA ARG A 6 23.15 5.64 -22.68
C ARG A 6 22.37 5.08 -21.49
N ILE A 7 22.03 3.80 -21.55
CA ILE A 7 21.51 3.03 -20.41
C ILE A 7 22.70 2.23 -19.88
N LEU A 8 23.07 2.45 -18.63
CA LEU A 8 24.10 1.70 -17.93
C LEU A 8 23.43 0.45 -17.33
N ALA A 9 23.75 -0.72 -17.86
CA ALA A 9 23.27 -2.00 -17.35
C ALA A 9 24.39 -2.65 -16.50
N TYR A 10 24.17 -2.76 -15.18
CA TYR A 10 25.03 -3.56 -14.32
C TYR A 10 24.68 -5.05 -14.46
N LEU A 11 25.65 -5.84 -14.88
CA LEU A 11 25.59 -7.30 -15.03
C LEU A 11 26.39 -7.94 -13.88
N LEU A 12 25.71 -8.40 -12.84
CA LEU A 12 26.34 -9.21 -11.79
C LEU A 12 26.37 -10.68 -12.24
N THR A 13 27.57 -11.22 -12.48
CA THR A 13 27.76 -12.62 -12.86
C THR A 13 28.15 -13.45 -11.64
N LEU A 14 27.24 -14.30 -11.16
CA LEU A 14 27.55 -15.31 -10.14
C LEU A 14 27.70 -16.68 -10.83
N THR A 15 28.94 -17.20 -10.86
CA THR A 15 29.25 -18.54 -11.36
C THR A 15 29.25 -19.54 -10.22
N LEU A 16 28.34 -20.52 -10.23
CA LEU A 16 28.40 -21.68 -9.36
C LEU A 16 28.71 -22.93 -10.18
N ALA A 17 29.86 -23.53 -9.92
CA ALA A 17 30.31 -24.78 -10.54
C ALA A 17 29.57 -25.97 -9.91
N MET A 18 28.82 -26.74 -10.71
CA MET A 18 28.30 -28.04 -10.30
C MET A 18 29.18 -29.16 -10.86
N THR A 19 29.80 -29.92 -9.95
CA THR A 19 30.44 -31.20 -10.23
C THR A 19 29.42 -32.35 -10.16
N SER A 20 29.72 -33.39 -10.92
CA SER A 20 28.81 -34.43 -11.41
C SER A 20 28.71 -35.69 -10.55
N MET A 21 27.52 -36.34 -10.64
CA MET A 21 27.17 -37.78 -10.48
C MET A 21 26.72 -38.28 -9.09
N PRO A 22 25.97 -39.41 -8.98
CA PRO A 22 25.20 -40.18 -9.98
C PRO A 22 23.72 -40.46 -9.59
N THR A 23 22.95 -40.88 -10.58
CA THR A 23 21.56 -41.38 -10.53
C THR A 23 21.44 -42.80 -9.95
N GLN A 24 20.24 -43.10 -9.38
CA GLN A 24 19.68 -44.39 -8.89
C GLN A 24 19.66 -44.54 -7.35
N LEU A 25 18.57 -44.90 -6.65
CA LEU A 25 17.19 -45.31 -6.99
C LEU A 25 16.35 -45.40 -5.68
N PHE A 26 15.02 -45.34 -5.81
CA PHE A 26 13.94 -45.71 -4.86
C PHE A 26 13.30 -44.65 -3.92
N ALA A 27 12.18 -44.11 -4.43
CA ALA A 27 10.82 -44.10 -3.85
C ALA A 27 10.61 -43.78 -2.36
N GLN A 28 9.98 -42.64 -2.07
CA GLN A 28 8.75 -42.55 -1.26
C GLN A 28 8.16 -41.13 -1.25
N ILE A 29 6.93 -41.03 -1.77
CA ILE A 29 5.81 -40.17 -1.35
C ILE A 29 6.17 -38.72 -0.94
N THR A 30 5.98 -37.78 -1.85
CA THR A 30 5.67 -36.38 -1.52
C THR A 30 4.31 -36.04 -2.14
N ASN A 31 3.38 -35.63 -1.27
CA ASN A 31 2.11 -35.01 -1.65
C ASN A 31 2.45 -33.67 -2.32
N ASP A 32 2.50 -33.65 -3.64
CA ASP A 32 2.31 -32.41 -4.39
C ASP A 32 0.89 -31.94 -4.09
N LEU A 33 0.75 -30.80 -3.40
CA LEU A 33 -0.53 -30.09 -3.35
C LEU A 33 -0.89 -29.70 -4.80
N PRO A 34 -2.00 -30.18 -5.35
CA PRO A 34 -2.46 -29.71 -6.65
C PRO A 34 -2.94 -28.26 -6.50
N LEU A 35 -2.50 -27.37 -7.38
CA LEU A 35 -3.20 -26.10 -7.63
C LEU A 35 -4.68 -26.43 -7.94
N PRO A 36 -5.65 -25.71 -7.37
CA PRO A 36 -7.06 -26.06 -7.53
C PRO A 36 -7.47 -25.94 -8.99
N MET A 37 -7.66 -27.10 -9.63
CA MET A 37 -8.24 -27.19 -10.97
C MET A 37 -9.76 -27.07 -10.83
N SER A 38 -10.29 -25.94 -11.27
CA SER A 38 -11.72 -25.58 -11.26
C SER A 38 -12.57 -26.62 -12.03
N SER A 39 -13.69 -27.07 -11.46
CA SER A 39 -14.66 -27.94 -12.13
C SER A 39 -16.02 -27.25 -12.26
N LEU A 40 -16.43 -26.95 -13.50
CA LEU A 40 -17.79 -26.52 -13.84
C LEU A 40 -18.71 -27.76 -13.88
N VAL A 41 -19.89 -27.71 -13.25
CA VAL A 41 -20.89 -28.80 -13.27
C VAL A 41 -22.08 -28.37 -14.14
N ASP A 42 -22.37 -29.14 -15.20
CA ASP A 42 -23.51 -28.93 -16.13
C ASP A 42 -24.60 -29.99 -15.88
N THR A 43 -25.87 -29.56 -15.79
CA THR A 43 -27.03 -30.46 -15.65
C THR A 43 -28.10 -30.16 -16.71
N GLN A 44 -28.13 -30.93 -17.80
CA GLN A 44 -29.02 -30.68 -18.94
C GLN A 44 -30.36 -31.44 -18.88
N THR A 45 -31.46 -30.77 -19.27
CA THR A 45 -32.65 -31.37 -19.91
C THR A 45 -33.28 -30.37 -20.88
N THR A 46 -33.54 -30.76 -22.14
CA THR A 46 -33.84 -29.83 -23.25
C THR A 46 -35.33 -29.74 -23.64
N THR A 47 -35.81 -28.52 -23.93
CA THR A 47 -37.06 -28.22 -24.68
C THR A 47 -36.77 -27.19 -25.79
N PRO A 48 -37.28 -27.32 -27.03
CA PRO A 48 -37.04 -26.36 -28.11
C PRO A 48 -37.75 -25.02 -27.87
N GLY A 49 -36.99 -23.92 -27.77
CA GLY A 49 -37.50 -22.54 -27.72
C GLY A 49 -37.19 -21.74 -26.45
N ALA A 50 -36.51 -22.32 -25.45
CA ALA A 50 -35.99 -21.59 -24.29
C ALA A 50 -34.46 -21.55 -24.36
N ILE A 51 -33.84 -20.38 -24.16
CA ILE A 51 -32.40 -20.31 -23.88
C ILE A 51 -32.21 -20.75 -22.43
N GLN A 52 -31.87 -22.02 -22.22
CA GLN A 52 -31.41 -22.52 -20.93
C GLN A 52 -29.96 -22.12 -20.75
N ILE A 53 -29.73 -21.07 -19.97
CA ILE A 53 -28.45 -20.83 -19.30
C ILE A 53 -28.67 -21.24 -17.86
N ASN A 54 -28.36 -22.51 -17.60
CA ASN A 54 -28.30 -23.03 -16.23
C ASN A 54 -27.32 -22.16 -15.44
N PRO A 55 -27.59 -21.95 -14.14
CA PRO A 55 -26.63 -21.25 -13.31
C PRO A 55 -25.27 -21.90 -13.43
N THR A 56 -24.28 -21.11 -13.82
CA THR A 56 -22.89 -21.58 -13.83
C THR A 56 -22.30 -21.23 -12.48
N LYS A 57 -21.89 -22.26 -11.75
CA LYS A 57 -21.35 -22.14 -10.40
C LYS A 57 -19.84 -22.22 -10.46
N TYR A 58 -19.19 -21.16 -10.03
CA TYR A 58 -17.77 -21.12 -9.71
C TYR A 58 -17.57 -21.44 -8.22
N VAL A 59 -16.58 -22.26 -7.91
CA VAL A 59 -16.17 -22.59 -6.54
C VAL A 59 -14.72 -22.13 -6.37
N GLY A 60 -14.52 -21.16 -5.50
CA GLY A 60 -13.21 -20.68 -5.07
C GLY A 60 -12.83 -21.23 -3.69
N ASP A 61 -11.75 -20.70 -3.14
CA ASP A 61 -11.36 -21.02 -1.76
C ASP A 61 -12.21 -20.21 -0.78
N GLY A 62 -13.14 -20.88 -0.08
CA GLY A 62 -14.02 -20.23 0.90
C GLY A 62 -15.20 -19.43 0.34
N TYR A 63 -15.41 -19.40 -0.98
CA TYR A 63 -16.56 -18.75 -1.59
C TYR A 63 -17.04 -19.44 -2.86
N GLU A 64 -18.26 -19.12 -3.27
CA GLU A 64 -18.85 -19.57 -4.53
C GLU A 64 -19.55 -18.40 -5.23
N VAL A 65 -19.52 -18.39 -6.57
CA VAL A 65 -20.23 -17.40 -7.39
C VAL A 65 -21.14 -18.12 -8.37
N GLU A 66 -22.43 -17.82 -8.31
CA GLU A 66 -23.42 -18.35 -9.25
C GLU A 66 -23.85 -17.25 -10.23
N PHE A 67 -23.62 -17.45 -11.52
CA PHE A 67 -24.08 -16.54 -12.58
C PHE A 67 -25.43 -16.99 -13.14
N LYS A 68 -26.40 -16.08 -13.25
CA LYS A 68 -27.74 -16.31 -13.82
C LYS A 68 -28.10 -15.22 -14.79
N VAL A 69 -28.80 -15.57 -15.87
CA VAL A 69 -29.54 -14.59 -16.69
C VAL A 69 -31.00 -14.63 -16.29
N THR A 70 -31.53 -13.46 -15.92
CA THR A 70 -32.90 -13.32 -15.41
C THR A 70 -33.87 -12.85 -16.48
N ASN A 71 -33.40 -12.08 -17.46
CA ASN A 71 -34.20 -11.62 -18.59
C ASN A 71 -33.30 -11.27 -19.79
N GLN A 72 -33.79 -11.45 -21.02
CA GLN A 72 -33.04 -11.10 -22.24
C GLN A 72 -33.98 -10.48 -23.28
N TRP A 73 -33.50 -9.47 -24.00
CA TRP A 73 -34.18 -8.87 -25.13
C TRP A 73 -33.17 -8.51 -26.23
N THR A 74 -33.64 -8.01 -27.37
CA THR A 74 -32.75 -7.62 -28.47
C THR A 74 -31.77 -6.54 -28.01
N GLY A 75 -30.48 -6.86 -28.01
CA GLY A 75 -29.39 -5.94 -27.69
C GLY A 75 -28.89 -5.96 -26.24
N ALA A 76 -29.59 -6.61 -25.30
CA ALA A 76 -29.19 -6.61 -23.89
C ALA A 76 -29.87 -7.71 -23.05
N PHE A 77 -29.35 -7.92 -21.85
CA PHE A 77 -29.91 -8.83 -20.85
C PHE A 77 -29.70 -8.31 -19.43
N ASN A 78 -30.53 -8.81 -18.50
CA ASN A 78 -30.30 -8.71 -17.07
C ASN A 78 -29.67 -9.99 -16.55
N GLY A 79 -28.62 -9.85 -15.75
CA GLY A 79 -27.93 -10.94 -15.09
C GLY A 79 -27.84 -10.75 -13.59
N GLU A 80 -27.52 -11.83 -12.89
CA GLU A 80 -27.25 -11.85 -11.45
C GLU A 80 -25.97 -12.66 -11.16
N PHE A 81 -25.17 -12.16 -10.22
CA PHE A 81 -24.17 -12.93 -9.51
C PHE A 81 -24.68 -13.18 -8.08
N VAL A 82 -24.64 -14.43 -7.63
CA VAL A 82 -24.86 -14.77 -6.22
C VAL A 82 -23.52 -15.17 -5.62
N LEU A 83 -22.90 -14.26 -4.88
CA LEU A 83 -21.65 -14.51 -4.14
C LEU A 83 -22.01 -15.09 -2.77
N THR A 84 -21.56 -16.31 -2.49
CA THR A 84 -21.85 -17.05 -1.25
C THR A 84 -20.57 -17.30 -0.49
N ASN A 85 -20.58 -17.04 0.82
CA ASN A 85 -19.50 -17.43 1.71
C ASN A 85 -19.65 -18.90 2.09
N THR A 86 -18.68 -19.73 1.71
CA THR A 86 -18.63 -21.15 2.06
C THR A 86 -17.54 -21.49 3.06
N SER A 87 -16.83 -20.49 3.57
CA SER A 87 -15.83 -20.63 4.63
C SER A 87 -16.48 -20.62 6.03
N ASP A 88 -15.65 -20.75 7.06
CA ASP A 88 -16.03 -20.66 8.47
C ASP A 88 -15.79 -19.27 9.08
N LYS A 89 -15.32 -18.31 8.28
CA LYS A 89 -15.08 -16.91 8.68
C LYS A 89 -15.87 -15.95 7.79
N PRO A 90 -16.21 -14.74 8.24
CA PRO A 90 -16.80 -13.72 7.37
C PRO A 90 -15.92 -13.44 6.15
N LEU A 91 -16.53 -13.21 4.98
CA LEU A 91 -15.87 -12.53 3.86
C LEU A 91 -16.00 -11.04 4.12
N GLU A 92 -14.89 -10.38 4.41
CA GLU A 92 -14.89 -9.00 4.88
C GLU A 92 -14.56 -8.03 3.75
N ASN A 93 -15.29 -6.90 3.71
CA ASN A 93 -15.22 -5.87 2.67
C ASN A 93 -15.01 -6.39 1.23
N TRP A 94 -15.87 -7.29 0.76
CA TRP A 94 -15.62 -8.03 -0.48
C TRP A 94 -15.42 -7.12 -1.71
N THR A 95 -14.40 -7.46 -2.49
CA THR A 95 -14.20 -7.04 -3.88
C THR A 95 -14.09 -8.29 -4.76
N LEU A 96 -14.92 -8.38 -5.80
CA LEU A 96 -14.94 -9.50 -6.74
C LEU A 96 -14.30 -9.08 -8.08
N LYS A 97 -13.33 -9.86 -8.53
CA LYS A 97 -12.70 -9.71 -9.86
C LYS A 97 -13.12 -10.87 -10.75
N PHE A 98 -13.41 -10.61 -12.03
CA PHE A 98 -13.76 -11.64 -13.01
C PHE A 98 -13.60 -11.12 -14.44
N ASP A 99 -13.41 -12.03 -15.39
CA ASP A 99 -13.42 -11.72 -16.81
C ASP A 99 -14.84 -11.89 -17.38
N PHE A 100 -15.31 -10.92 -18.15
CA PHE A 100 -16.62 -10.94 -18.80
C PHE A 100 -16.65 -10.11 -20.08
N GLU A 101 -16.95 -10.77 -21.20
CA GLU A 101 -16.96 -10.18 -22.54
C GLU A 101 -18.15 -9.23 -22.82
N HIS A 102 -19.14 -9.19 -21.92
CA HIS A 102 -20.33 -8.35 -22.08
C HIS A 102 -20.17 -7.07 -21.26
N GLU A 103 -20.33 -5.94 -21.93
CA GLU A 103 -20.24 -4.62 -21.32
C GLU A 103 -21.42 -4.40 -20.37
N ILE A 104 -21.12 -4.28 -19.08
CA ILE A 104 -22.09 -3.98 -18.03
C ILE A 104 -22.43 -2.48 -18.05
N SER A 105 -23.64 -2.17 -18.50
CA SER A 105 -24.18 -0.81 -18.58
C SER A 105 -24.75 -0.27 -17.26
N ASN A 106 -25.14 -1.17 -16.34
CA ASN A 106 -25.72 -0.82 -15.06
C ASN A 106 -25.54 -1.97 -14.05
N MET A 107 -25.39 -1.65 -12.77
CA MET A 107 -25.20 -2.61 -11.69
C MET A 107 -25.90 -2.13 -10.42
N TRP A 108 -26.43 -3.06 -9.62
CA TRP A 108 -27.03 -2.77 -8.32
C TRP A 108 -26.60 -3.79 -7.27
N ASN A 109 -26.61 -3.35 -6.00
CA ASN A 109 -26.00 -4.03 -4.84
C ASN A 109 -24.47 -4.20 -4.94
N ALA A 110 -23.85 -3.59 -5.94
CA ALA A 110 -22.40 -3.48 -6.13
C ALA A 110 -22.11 -2.25 -6.99
N GLN A 111 -20.85 -1.84 -7.01
CA GLN A 111 -20.31 -0.81 -7.89
C GLN A 111 -19.16 -1.38 -8.72
N ILE A 112 -19.04 -0.92 -9.97
CA ILE A 112 -17.89 -1.23 -10.82
C ILE A 112 -16.76 -0.28 -10.42
N VAL A 113 -15.63 -0.83 -9.98
CA VAL A 113 -14.41 -0.08 -9.61
C VAL A 113 -13.56 0.15 -10.85
N THR A 114 -13.26 -0.92 -11.60
CA THR A 114 -12.56 -0.84 -12.87
C THR A 114 -13.16 -1.81 -13.89
N TYR A 115 -13.02 -1.46 -15.16
CA TYR A 115 -13.32 -2.29 -16.31
C TYR A 115 -12.30 -2.01 -17.41
N ASP A 116 -11.45 -2.98 -17.73
CA ASP A 116 -10.43 -2.89 -18.78
C ASP A 116 -10.23 -4.26 -19.44
N ASP A 117 -10.20 -4.33 -20.77
CA ASP A 117 -9.99 -5.56 -21.56
C ASP A 117 -10.74 -6.80 -21.03
N ASP A 118 -12.07 -6.69 -20.91
CA ASP A 118 -12.99 -7.72 -20.37
C ASP A 118 -12.81 -8.03 -18.87
N ASN A 119 -11.85 -7.43 -18.16
CA ASN A 119 -11.65 -7.63 -16.73
C ASN A 119 -12.48 -6.65 -15.91
N TYR A 120 -13.35 -7.17 -15.06
CA TYR A 120 -14.15 -6.39 -14.11
C TYR A 120 -13.59 -6.52 -12.70
N VAL A 121 -13.51 -5.39 -12.01
CA VAL A 121 -13.40 -5.33 -10.55
C VAL A 121 -14.66 -4.66 -10.01
N ILE A 122 -15.45 -5.40 -9.24
CA ILE A 122 -16.66 -4.88 -8.61
C ILE A 122 -16.55 -4.97 -7.10
N LYS A 123 -17.15 -3.99 -6.41
CA LYS A 123 -17.09 -3.87 -4.97
C LYS A 123 -18.47 -3.73 -4.37
N ASN A 124 -18.57 -4.09 -3.11
CA ASN A 124 -19.74 -3.87 -2.28
C ASN A 124 -20.15 -2.38 -2.17
N MET A 125 -21.32 -2.14 -1.57
CA MET A 125 -21.93 -0.83 -1.37
C MET A 125 -21.83 -0.33 0.10
N GLY A 126 -20.89 -0.87 0.88
CA GLY A 126 -20.72 -0.61 2.32
C GLY A 126 -21.75 -1.34 3.19
N TRP A 127 -23.05 -1.20 2.90
CA TRP A 127 -24.10 -1.84 3.70
C TRP A 127 -24.14 -3.37 3.58
N ASN A 128 -23.52 -3.92 2.52
CA ASN A 128 -23.40 -5.35 2.27
C ASN A 128 -21.94 -5.81 2.18
N GLN A 129 -21.00 -5.07 2.79
CA GLN A 129 -19.57 -5.30 2.65
C GLN A 129 -19.09 -6.62 3.27
N ASP A 130 -19.78 -7.11 4.29
CA ASP A 130 -19.42 -8.35 5.00
C ASP A 130 -20.44 -9.45 4.72
N ILE A 131 -19.96 -10.66 4.44
CA ILE A 131 -20.79 -11.85 4.19
C ILE A 131 -20.46 -12.91 5.23
N GLU A 132 -21.37 -13.12 6.17
CA GLU A 132 -21.24 -14.14 7.23
C GLU A 132 -21.16 -15.58 6.66
N PRO A 133 -20.54 -16.53 7.36
CA PRO A 133 -20.48 -17.93 6.96
C PRO A 133 -21.84 -18.50 6.54
N GLY A 134 -21.91 -19.08 5.34
CA GLY A 134 -23.13 -19.66 4.76
C GLY A 134 -24.15 -18.65 4.22
N SER A 135 -23.87 -17.35 4.31
CA SER A 135 -24.71 -16.28 3.75
C SER A 135 -24.28 -15.92 2.32
N SER A 136 -25.13 -15.15 1.62
CA SER A 136 -24.89 -14.71 0.24
C SER A 136 -25.32 -13.28 0.01
N VAL A 137 -24.68 -12.62 -0.95
CA VAL A 137 -25.15 -11.36 -1.55
C VAL A 137 -25.54 -11.62 -3.01
N THR A 138 -26.61 -10.95 -3.46
CA THR A 138 -27.06 -11.01 -4.85
C THR A 138 -26.80 -9.67 -5.52
N ILE A 139 -25.97 -9.70 -6.55
CA ILE A 139 -25.54 -8.55 -7.34
C ILE A 139 -26.26 -8.68 -8.68
N GLY A 140 -27.05 -7.68 -9.05
CA GLY A 140 -27.71 -7.69 -10.34
C GLY A 140 -27.13 -6.65 -11.27
N PHE A 141 -27.25 -6.90 -12.57
CA PHE A 141 -26.69 -6.03 -13.59
C PHE A 141 -27.46 -6.09 -14.90
N GLN A 142 -27.24 -5.09 -15.75
CA GLN A 142 -27.68 -5.08 -17.14
C GLN A 142 -26.47 -4.97 -18.07
N ALA A 143 -26.33 -5.88 -19.02
CA ALA A 143 -25.25 -5.88 -20.00
C ALA A 143 -25.75 -5.96 -21.44
N ASN A 144 -24.90 -5.56 -22.39
CA ASN A 144 -25.19 -5.69 -23.82
C ASN A 144 -25.22 -7.18 -24.23
N SER A 145 -25.89 -7.50 -25.33
CA SER A 145 -25.81 -8.85 -25.94
C SER A 145 -26.19 -8.80 -27.41
N ASP A 146 -25.44 -9.53 -28.22
CA ASP A 146 -25.71 -9.77 -29.66
C ASP A 146 -26.70 -10.93 -29.90
N GLY A 147 -27.24 -11.52 -28.84
CA GLY A 147 -28.07 -12.73 -28.85
C GLY A 147 -27.39 -13.93 -28.21
N ASN A 148 -26.06 -13.96 -28.16
CA ASN A 148 -25.30 -14.94 -27.39
C ASN A 148 -24.87 -14.33 -26.05
N ILE A 149 -24.93 -15.14 -24.99
CA ILE A 149 -24.47 -14.75 -23.66
C ILE A 149 -23.47 -15.81 -23.21
N ASN A 150 -22.25 -15.38 -22.91
CA ASN A 150 -21.17 -16.23 -22.43
C ASN A 150 -21.07 -16.11 -20.91
N ASN A 151 -20.59 -17.15 -20.24
CA ASN A 151 -20.38 -17.10 -18.80
C ASN A 151 -19.13 -16.27 -18.47
N PRO A 152 -19.15 -15.50 -17.37
CA PRO A 152 -17.94 -14.92 -16.82
C PRO A 152 -16.95 -16.00 -16.34
N SER A 153 -15.68 -15.63 -16.22
CA SER A 153 -14.60 -16.55 -15.86
C SER A 153 -13.56 -15.89 -14.95
N LYS A 154 -12.55 -16.66 -14.51
CA LYS A 154 -11.43 -16.18 -13.67
C LYS A 154 -11.84 -15.38 -12.43
N TYR A 155 -12.83 -15.88 -11.70
CA TYR A 155 -13.26 -15.24 -10.45
C TYR A 155 -12.15 -15.28 -9.38
N SER A 156 -11.95 -14.14 -8.71
CA SER A 156 -11.14 -14.02 -7.51
C SER A 156 -11.74 -12.99 -6.56
N LEU A 157 -11.63 -13.23 -5.24
CA LEU A 157 -11.91 -12.20 -4.24
C LEU A 157 -10.62 -11.51 -3.83
N ASP A 158 -10.72 -10.21 -3.57
CA ASP A 158 -9.66 -9.37 -3.01
C ASP A 158 -10.17 -8.81 -1.69
N MET A 159 -9.64 -9.34 -0.59
CA MET A 159 -10.04 -9.08 0.80
C MET A 159 -8.80 -9.12 1.71
N GLU A 160 -7.65 -8.75 1.16
CA GLU A 160 -6.41 -8.81 1.92
C GLU A 160 -6.37 -7.69 2.97
N GLU A 161 -6.01 -8.04 4.20
CA GLU A 161 -5.76 -7.08 5.26
C GLU A 161 -4.42 -6.38 5.02
N GLN A 162 -4.45 -5.06 5.06
CA GLN A 162 -3.31 -4.20 4.82
C GLN A 162 -3.02 -3.35 6.05
N VAL A 163 -1.75 -2.98 6.22
CA VAL A 163 -1.31 -2.02 7.24
C VAL A 163 -1.40 -0.62 6.66
N ALA A 164 -2.06 0.32 7.35
CA ALA A 164 -2.04 1.73 6.97
C ALA A 164 -0.66 2.34 7.22
N SER A 165 -0.20 3.24 6.32
CA SER A 165 1.04 3.98 6.55
C SER A 165 0.86 4.95 7.69
N ASP A 166 1.89 5.19 8.50
CA ASP A 166 1.80 6.08 9.67
C ASP A 166 1.56 7.56 9.29
N VAL A 167 1.77 7.92 8.01
CA VAL A 167 1.41 9.25 7.46
C VAL A 167 -0.05 9.35 6.98
N ASP A 168 -0.75 8.22 6.84
CA ASP A 168 -2.13 8.18 6.34
C ASP A 168 -3.16 8.47 7.44
N TYR A 169 -2.75 8.49 8.71
CA TYR A 169 -3.66 8.67 9.84
C TYR A 169 -2.99 9.27 11.06
N THR A 170 -3.80 9.95 11.89
CA THR A 170 -3.39 10.32 13.25
C THR A 170 -4.27 9.64 14.29
N ILE A 171 -3.64 9.27 15.41
CA ILE A 171 -4.33 8.75 16.59
C ILE A 171 -4.26 9.77 17.71
N GLY A 172 -5.42 10.08 18.29
CA GLY A 172 -5.53 10.85 19.52
C GLY A 172 -6.04 9.97 20.66
N PHE A 173 -5.57 10.22 21.87
CA PHE A 173 -6.13 9.63 23.09
C PHE A 173 -6.59 10.75 24.02
N LYS A 174 -7.73 10.53 24.69
CA LYS A 174 -8.23 11.44 25.71
C LYS A 174 -8.86 10.67 26.87
N LEU A 175 -8.30 10.85 28.06
CA LEU A 175 -8.96 10.42 29.30
C LEU A 175 -10.11 11.37 29.63
N ILE A 176 -11.35 10.88 29.59
CA ILE A 176 -12.56 11.68 29.83
C ILE A 176 -12.86 11.78 31.34
N GLY A 177 -12.54 10.73 32.09
CA GLY A 177 -12.79 10.66 33.51
C GLY A 177 -12.13 9.46 34.14
N ASN A 178 -11.68 9.64 35.39
CA ASN A 178 -11.07 8.59 36.19
C ASN A 178 -11.60 8.69 37.62
N TRP A 179 -12.10 7.58 38.15
CA TRP A 179 -12.62 7.46 39.50
C TRP A 179 -12.10 6.16 40.13
N ASN A 180 -12.24 6.02 41.45
CA ASN A 180 -11.59 4.95 42.23
C ASN A 180 -11.76 3.51 41.71
N SER A 181 -12.80 3.21 40.94
CA SER A 181 -13.08 1.87 40.42
C SER A 181 -13.11 1.76 38.90
N GLY A 182 -12.89 2.85 38.16
CA GLY A 182 -13.02 2.83 36.71
C GLY A 182 -12.65 4.13 36.03
N PHE A 183 -12.63 4.09 34.71
CA PHE A 183 -12.36 5.24 33.87
C PHE A 183 -13.16 5.17 32.58
N ASN A 184 -13.31 6.32 31.92
CA ASN A 184 -13.73 6.42 30.54
C ASN A 184 -12.71 7.20 29.72
N GLY A 185 -12.45 6.72 28.51
CA GLY A 185 -11.51 7.31 27.57
C GLY A 185 -12.07 7.31 26.15
N GLU A 186 -11.40 8.07 25.30
CA GLU A 186 -11.65 8.13 23.87
C GLU A 186 -10.33 7.90 23.12
N ILE A 187 -10.38 7.08 22.07
CA ILE A 187 -9.35 7.03 21.02
C ILE A 187 -9.96 7.65 19.77
N SER A 188 -9.31 8.61 19.13
CA SER A 188 -9.75 9.17 17.85
C SER A 188 -8.81 8.74 16.74
N ILE A 189 -9.36 8.28 15.62
CA ILE A 189 -8.63 7.96 14.39
C ILE A 189 -9.01 9.02 13.35
N THR A 190 -8.05 9.79 12.84
CA THR A 190 -8.30 10.73 11.74
C THR A 190 -7.61 10.24 10.48
N ASN A 191 -8.36 10.05 9.40
CA ASN A 191 -7.81 9.69 8.10
C ASN A 191 -7.21 10.95 7.43
N GLN A 192 -5.91 10.92 7.15
CA GLN A 192 -5.16 11.98 6.46
C GLN A 192 -4.93 11.67 4.98
N SER A 193 -5.19 10.44 4.55
CA SER A 193 -5.03 10.03 3.16
C SER A 193 -6.14 10.57 2.26
N LYS A 194 -5.94 10.43 0.95
CA LYS A 194 -6.94 10.78 -0.09
C LYS A 194 -7.94 9.65 -0.37
N ALA A 195 -7.74 8.47 0.23
CA ALA A 195 -8.59 7.30 0.06
C ALA A 195 -9.33 6.99 1.38
N PRO A 196 -10.51 6.34 1.34
CA PRO A 196 -11.16 5.87 2.56
C PRO A 196 -10.33 4.76 3.22
N ILE A 197 -10.30 4.77 4.56
CA ILE A 197 -9.81 3.63 5.36
C ILE A 197 -11.03 2.75 5.61
N GLU A 198 -11.05 1.55 5.03
CA GLU A 198 -12.23 0.68 5.03
C GLU A 198 -12.07 -0.56 5.89
N ASP A 199 -13.17 -1.03 6.46
CA ASP A 199 -13.23 -2.16 7.39
C ASP A 199 -12.08 -2.19 8.41
N TRP A 200 -11.87 -1.05 9.08
CA TRP A 200 -10.68 -0.85 9.90
C TRP A 200 -10.63 -1.79 11.11
N SER A 201 -9.40 -2.13 11.51
CA SER A 201 -9.05 -2.66 12.81
C SER A 201 -7.84 -1.91 13.39
N LEU A 202 -7.77 -1.78 14.71
CA LEU A 202 -6.70 -1.04 15.40
C LEU A 202 -6.08 -1.92 16.47
N ALA A 203 -4.77 -2.14 16.36
CA ALA A 203 -3.96 -2.74 17.41
C ALA A 203 -3.26 -1.67 18.23
N PHE A 204 -3.12 -1.87 19.54
CA PHE A 204 -2.38 -0.98 20.44
C PHE A 204 -2.07 -1.65 21.77
N ASP A 205 -1.08 -1.13 22.48
CA ASP A 205 -0.73 -1.56 23.83
C ASP A 205 -1.35 -0.62 24.86
N PHE A 206 -2.00 -1.17 25.88
CA PHE A 206 -2.54 -0.42 26.99
C PHE A 206 -2.54 -1.21 28.29
N GLU A 207 -1.92 -0.66 29.33
CA GLU A 207 -1.82 -1.33 30.64
C GLU A 207 -3.18 -1.43 31.36
N ALA A 208 -4.11 -0.51 31.08
CA ALA A 208 -5.39 -0.51 31.75
C ALA A 208 -6.34 -1.54 31.13
N LYS A 209 -7.18 -2.15 31.97
CA LYS A 209 -8.18 -3.11 31.51
C LYS A 209 -9.35 -2.38 30.86
N ILE A 210 -9.58 -2.63 29.56
CA ILE A 210 -10.79 -2.20 28.87
C ILE A 210 -11.91 -3.21 29.17
N ASN A 211 -13.03 -2.73 29.71
CA ASN A 211 -14.19 -3.56 30.02
C ASN A 211 -15.27 -3.47 28.94
N ASN A 212 -15.38 -2.32 28.28
CA ASN A 212 -16.41 -2.09 27.27
C ASN A 212 -15.93 -1.05 26.24
N LEU A 213 -16.28 -1.30 24.97
CA LEU A 213 -16.15 -0.35 23.87
C LEU A 213 -17.56 -0.08 23.31
N TRP A 214 -17.90 1.19 23.15
CA TRP A 214 -19.23 1.56 22.65
C TRP A 214 -19.32 1.45 21.12
N THR A 215 -18.25 1.78 20.42
CA THR A 215 -18.22 1.91 18.94
C THR A 215 -17.28 0.92 18.26
N ALA A 216 -16.67 0.00 19.02
CA ALA A 216 -15.77 -1.03 18.52
C ALA A 216 -15.98 -2.35 19.28
N THR A 217 -15.38 -3.43 18.79
CA THR A 217 -15.39 -4.76 19.40
C THR A 217 -13.94 -5.19 19.64
N ILE A 218 -13.63 -5.73 20.83
CA ILE A 218 -12.32 -6.38 21.06
C ILE A 218 -12.35 -7.73 20.35
N VAL A 219 -11.47 -7.92 19.38
CA VAL A 219 -11.35 -9.17 18.61
C VAL A 219 -10.17 -10.01 19.08
N ASP A 220 -9.14 -9.38 19.66
CA ASP A 220 -8.07 -10.07 20.39
C ASP A 220 -7.58 -9.23 21.58
N HIS A 221 -7.12 -9.91 22.62
CA HIS A 221 -6.49 -9.28 23.79
C HIS A 221 -5.57 -10.26 24.52
N THR A 222 -4.27 -9.96 24.49
CA THR A 222 -3.22 -10.76 25.14
C THR A 222 -2.29 -9.86 25.93
N GLY A 223 -2.28 -10.02 27.26
CA GLY A 223 -1.44 -9.20 28.14
C GLY A 223 -1.94 -7.76 28.20
N ASN A 224 -1.13 -6.81 27.72
CA ASN A 224 -1.48 -5.41 27.55
C ASN A 224 -1.82 -5.06 26.08
N HIS A 225 -1.71 -6.01 25.15
CA HIS A 225 -1.99 -5.77 23.74
C HIS A 225 -3.49 -5.99 23.43
N TYR A 226 -4.11 -5.02 22.76
CA TYR A 226 -5.49 -5.06 22.31
C TYR A 226 -5.55 -4.98 20.79
N VAL A 227 -6.46 -5.77 20.19
CA VAL A 227 -6.91 -5.57 18.80
C VAL A 227 -8.41 -5.33 18.83
N ILE A 228 -8.82 -4.17 18.32
CA ILE A 228 -10.22 -3.78 18.22
C ILE A 228 -10.64 -3.65 16.76
N LYS A 229 -11.88 -4.00 16.45
CA LYS A 229 -12.47 -3.89 15.12
C LYS A 229 -13.72 -3.02 15.17
N ASN A 230 -14.05 -2.42 14.02
CA ASN A 230 -15.28 -1.67 13.81
C ASN A 230 -16.57 -2.49 14.09
N LYS A 231 -17.74 -1.83 14.06
CA LYS A 231 -19.07 -2.44 14.26
C LYS A 231 -19.93 -2.48 12.99
N GLY A 232 -19.31 -2.49 11.82
CA GLY A 232 -19.96 -2.42 10.51
C GLY A 232 -20.47 -1.02 10.16
N TYR A 233 -21.31 -0.40 11.00
CA TYR A 233 -21.89 0.92 10.72
C TYR A 233 -20.84 2.06 10.67
N ASN A 234 -19.66 1.83 11.24
CA ASN A 234 -18.53 2.75 11.26
C ASN A 234 -17.27 2.10 10.66
N ALA A 235 -17.43 1.10 9.79
CA ALA A 235 -16.33 0.38 9.18
C ALA A 235 -15.42 1.25 8.32
N ASN A 236 -15.96 2.35 7.77
CA ASN A 236 -15.23 3.21 6.84
C ASN A 236 -14.99 4.59 7.45
N ILE A 237 -13.78 5.12 7.24
CA ILE A 237 -13.35 6.46 7.65
C ILE A 237 -12.95 7.20 6.37
N GLU A 238 -13.79 8.16 5.95
CA GLU A 238 -13.56 8.93 4.73
C GLU A 238 -12.33 9.86 4.83
N PRO A 239 -11.74 10.30 3.70
CA PRO A 239 -10.67 11.29 3.70
C PRO A 239 -10.97 12.52 4.56
N GLY A 240 -10.05 12.86 5.48
CA GLY A 240 -10.20 13.98 6.41
C GLY A 240 -11.19 13.75 7.57
N GLN A 241 -11.86 12.59 7.64
CA GLN A 241 -12.80 12.28 8.71
C GLN A 241 -12.08 11.84 9.98
N THR A 242 -12.59 12.27 11.13
CA THR A 242 -12.22 11.74 12.45
C THR A 242 -13.31 10.81 12.99
N LEU A 243 -12.94 9.57 13.30
CA LEU A 243 -13.74 8.61 14.04
C LEU A 243 -13.34 8.62 15.52
N THR A 244 -14.30 8.84 16.42
CA THR A 244 -14.05 8.76 17.88
C THR A 244 -14.60 7.47 18.48
N LEU A 245 -13.70 6.74 19.14
CA LEU A 245 -13.94 5.48 19.82
C LEU A 245 -13.97 5.67 21.32
N GLY A 246 -15.16 5.70 21.90
CA GLY A 246 -15.32 5.74 23.34
C GLY A 246 -15.19 4.35 23.96
N PHE A 247 -14.51 4.27 25.10
CA PHE A 247 -14.40 3.06 25.91
C PHE A 247 -14.40 3.33 27.42
N GLY A 248 -14.76 2.29 28.16
CA GLY A 248 -14.74 2.25 29.62
C GLY A 248 -13.89 1.10 30.12
N GLY A 249 -13.23 1.32 31.25
CA GLY A 249 -12.32 0.33 31.81
C GLY A 249 -12.20 0.41 33.32
N GLY A 250 -11.36 -0.47 33.86
CA GLY A 250 -11.03 -0.56 35.28
C GLY A 250 -9.52 -0.62 35.50
N ASN A 251 -9.11 -0.42 36.76
CA ASN A 251 -7.72 -0.54 37.21
C ASN A 251 -6.72 0.48 36.60
N LEU A 252 -7.19 1.64 36.13
CA LEU A 252 -6.32 2.75 35.75
C LEU A 252 -5.76 3.43 37.01
N LYS A 253 -4.67 2.87 37.56
CA LYS A 253 -4.02 3.39 38.77
C LYS A 253 -3.26 4.69 38.51
N ASP A 254 -2.71 4.83 37.31
CA ASP A 254 -2.02 6.01 36.85
C ASP A 254 -2.89 6.74 35.82
N SER A 255 -3.31 7.96 36.15
CA SER A 255 -4.10 8.80 35.24
C SER A 255 -3.29 9.36 34.07
N THR A 256 -1.97 9.19 34.07
CA THR A 256 -1.10 9.54 32.93
C THR A 256 -0.81 8.35 32.02
N ALA A 257 -1.33 7.15 32.30
CA ALA A 257 -1.18 6.03 31.41
C ALA A 257 -2.04 6.23 30.15
N GLU A 258 -1.38 6.19 29.00
CA GLU A 258 -1.99 6.32 27.68
C GLU A 258 -1.66 5.08 26.84
N PRO A 259 -2.49 4.71 25.86
CA PRO A 259 -2.15 3.62 24.96
C PRO A 259 -1.02 4.03 24.00
N SER A 260 -0.21 3.07 23.60
CA SER A 260 0.95 3.25 22.71
C SER A 260 1.00 2.17 21.63
N ASN A 261 2.00 2.25 20.74
CA ASN A 261 2.25 1.24 19.70
C ASN A 261 1.02 0.98 18.80
N TYR A 262 0.34 2.05 18.41
CA TYR A 262 -0.82 1.95 17.52
C TYR A 262 -0.42 1.39 16.17
N LYS A 263 -1.26 0.51 15.63
CA LYS A 263 -1.16 0.03 14.26
C LYS A 263 -2.55 -0.13 13.68
N LEU A 264 -2.85 0.67 12.66
CA LEU A 264 -4.12 0.65 11.97
C LEU A 264 -4.06 -0.29 10.76
N PHE A 265 -5.07 -1.12 10.63
CA PHE A 265 -5.27 -2.04 9.52
C PHE A 265 -6.58 -1.75 8.82
N TYR A 266 -6.68 -2.13 7.55
CA TYR A 266 -7.87 -1.99 6.73
C TYR A 266 -7.97 -3.17 5.76
N ILE A 267 -9.19 -3.50 5.33
CA ILE A 267 -9.43 -4.51 4.28
C ILE A 267 -10.11 -3.78 3.14
N GLY A 268 -9.63 -3.90 1.91
CA GLY A 268 -10.28 -3.30 0.75
C GLY A 268 -9.35 -2.93 -0.40
N SER A 269 -9.91 -2.93 -1.60
CA SER A 269 -9.30 -2.49 -2.85
C SER A 269 -9.60 -0.98 -3.02
N VAL A 270 -8.69 -0.06 -3.33
CA VAL A 270 -7.32 -0.09 -3.84
C VAL A 270 -6.74 1.22 -3.27
N LYS A 271 -5.63 1.24 -2.52
CA LYS A 271 -4.69 2.34 -2.81
C LYS A 271 -4.47 2.14 -4.29
N GLU A 272 -5.04 2.99 -5.18
CA GLU A 272 -4.45 3.15 -6.52
C GLU A 272 -2.99 3.07 -6.22
N LYS A 273 -2.31 2.01 -6.70
CA LYS A 273 -0.89 1.83 -6.44
C LYS A 273 -0.37 3.21 -6.76
N GLU A 274 -0.05 4.01 -5.73
CA GLU A 274 0.38 5.37 -5.98
C GLU A 274 1.55 5.06 -6.89
N GLU A 275 1.44 5.52 -8.14
CA GLU A 275 2.59 5.44 -9.01
C GLU A 275 3.53 6.37 -8.29
N ILE A 276 4.33 5.77 -7.40
CA ILE A 276 5.43 6.41 -6.73
C ILE A 276 6.27 6.78 -7.93
N ASP A 277 6.20 8.06 -8.26
CA ASP A 277 7.05 8.61 -9.28
C ASP A 277 8.42 8.67 -8.62
N TYR A 278 9.18 7.60 -8.80
CA TYR A 278 10.55 7.50 -8.29
C TYR A 278 11.48 8.53 -8.95
N GLU A 279 10.99 9.27 -9.95
CA GLU A 279 11.70 10.35 -10.63
C GLU A 279 11.11 11.74 -10.30
N LEU A 280 10.04 11.83 -9.49
CA LEU A 280 9.55 13.13 -9.03
C LEU A 280 10.53 13.71 -8.03
N ASP A 281 11.00 14.90 -8.35
CA ASP A 281 11.90 15.74 -7.57
C ASP A 281 11.28 17.14 -7.59
N SER A 282 10.61 17.48 -6.49
CA SER A 282 9.70 18.61 -6.41
C SER A 282 10.42 19.95 -6.25
N ASP A 283 11.62 19.98 -5.69
CA ASP A 283 12.46 21.18 -5.54
C ASP A 283 13.70 21.20 -6.44
N ASN A 284 13.97 20.12 -7.16
CA ASN A 284 15.03 19.95 -8.17
C ASN A 284 16.44 20.00 -7.58
N ASP A 285 16.65 19.30 -6.47
CA ASP A 285 17.92 19.20 -5.75
C ASP A 285 18.68 17.88 -6.01
N ASP A 286 18.15 17.04 -6.91
CA ASP A 286 18.62 15.69 -7.26
C ASP A 286 18.35 14.61 -6.18
N LEU A 287 17.53 14.90 -5.16
CA LEU A 287 16.94 13.94 -4.22
C LEU A 287 15.44 13.77 -4.49
N PRO A 288 15.00 12.67 -5.13
CA PRO A 288 13.58 12.48 -5.40
C PRO A 288 12.71 12.45 -4.13
N ASP A 289 11.50 13.01 -4.17
CA ASP A 289 10.52 13.11 -3.07
C ASP A 289 10.37 11.78 -2.31
N TYR A 290 10.45 10.66 -3.02
CA TYR A 290 10.38 9.33 -2.43
C TYR A 290 11.49 9.07 -1.40
N TYR A 291 12.74 9.46 -1.70
CA TYR A 291 13.87 9.34 -0.78
C TYR A 291 13.75 10.33 0.37
N GLU A 292 13.33 11.55 0.08
CA GLU A 292 13.15 12.59 1.09
C GLU A 292 12.13 12.19 2.16
N ASN A 293 11.00 11.61 1.75
CA ASN A 293 10.02 11.08 2.68
C ASN A 293 10.57 9.95 3.58
N ILE A 294 11.58 9.21 3.11
CA ILE A 294 12.26 8.15 3.89
C ILE A 294 13.31 8.74 4.83
N LEU A 295 14.06 9.73 4.37
CA LEU A 295 15.13 10.39 5.12
C LEU A 295 14.57 11.37 6.15
N GLY A 296 13.41 11.96 5.88
CA GLY A 296 12.75 12.97 6.69
C GLY A 296 13.06 14.41 6.29
N THR A 297 13.68 14.63 5.13
CA THR A 297 13.87 15.96 4.52
C THR A 297 12.56 16.51 3.96
N ASP A 298 12.52 17.79 3.57
CA ASP A 298 11.31 18.44 3.05
C ASP A 298 11.30 18.51 1.51
N PRO A 299 10.42 17.77 0.80
CA PRO A 299 10.38 17.72 -0.67
C PRO A 299 10.12 19.00 -1.44
N LEU A 300 9.93 20.10 -0.72
CA LEU A 300 9.71 21.42 -1.30
C LEU A 300 10.85 22.39 -0.95
N ASN A 301 11.91 21.89 -0.33
CA ASN A 301 13.02 22.66 0.18
C ASN A 301 14.36 21.94 -0.02
N ALA A 302 15.03 22.31 -1.11
CA ALA A 302 16.28 21.72 -1.58
C ALA A 302 17.44 21.69 -0.57
N ASP A 303 17.35 22.39 0.56
CA ASP A 303 18.39 22.53 1.58
C ASP A 303 17.67 22.54 2.95
N THR A 304 17.42 21.35 3.49
CA THR A 304 16.57 21.13 4.66
C THR A 304 17.17 21.69 5.94
N ASP A 305 18.49 21.57 6.11
CA ASP A 305 19.19 22.03 7.30
C ASP A 305 19.67 23.49 7.23
N GLY A 306 19.70 24.06 6.01
CA GLY A 306 20.02 25.45 5.73
C GLY A 306 21.52 25.75 5.70
N ASP A 307 22.37 24.77 5.40
CA ASP A 307 23.84 24.91 5.39
C ASP A 307 24.40 25.44 4.05
N SER A 308 23.56 25.55 3.02
CA SER A 308 23.86 25.95 1.63
C SER A 308 24.34 24.84 0.70
N ILE A 309 24.31 23.58 1.12
CA ILE A 309 24.40 22.40 0.25
C ILE A 309 23.00 21.81 0.06
N PRO A 310 22.63 21.35 -1.15
CA PRO A 310 21.35 20.69 -1.31
C PRO A 310 21.30 19.27 -0.74
N ASP A 311 20.13 18.84 -0.25
CA ASP A 311 19.95 17.53 0.41
C ASP A 311 20.40 16.37 -0.49
N GLY A 312 20.13 16.47 -1.80
CA GLY A 312 20.60 15.50 -2.79
C GLY A 312 22.11 15.43 -2.92
N TYR A 313 22.82 16.55 -2.86
CA TYR A 313 24.28 16.57 -2.93
C TYR A 313 24.90 15.99 -1.65
N GLU A 314 24.33 16.31 -0.49
CA GLU A 314 24.73 15.72 0.78
C GLU A 314 24.58 14.20 0.78
N TYR A 315 23.43 13.71 0.32
CA TYR A 315 23.13 12.29 0.34
C TYR A 315 23.94 11.47 -0.68
N TRP A 316 24.08 11.96 -1.92
CA TRP A 316 24.71 11.18 -3.00
C TRP A 316 26.21 11.39 -3.11
N GLU A 317 26.70 12.61 -2.89
CA GLU A 317 28.09 12.98 -3.13
C GLU A 317 28.88 13.08 -1.82
N LEU A 318 28.44 13.87 -0.83
CA LEU A 318 29.18 14.08 0.43
C LEU A 318 29.00 12.95 1.46
N MET A 319 27.94 12.15 1.33
CA MET A 319 27.55 11.12 2.31
C MET A 319 27.37 11.69 3.73
N THR A 320 26.85 12.92 3.85
CA THR A 320 26.49 13.62 5.09
C THR A 320 24.99 13.43 5.40
N ASP A 321 24.53 13.87 6.57
CA ASP A 321 23.13 13.78 6.99
C ASP A 321 22.40 15.10 6.69
N PRO A 322 21.48 15.13 5.69
CA PRO A 322 20.83 16.37 5.23
C PRO A 322 19.86 17.01 6.24
N LEU A 323 19.74 16.42 7.44
CA LEU A 323 18.99 16.99 8.55
C LEU A 323 19.88 17.75 9.54
N LEU A 324 21.20 17.76 9.34
CA LEU A 324 22.18 18.22 10.32
C LEU A 324 23.24 19.09 9.67
N LEU A 325 23.23 20.38 10.06
CA LEU A 325 24.26 21.36 9.67
C LEU A 325 25.71 20.87 9.84
N ASP A 326 25.95 19.97 10.79
CA ASP A 326 27.27 19.42 11.13
C ASP A 326 27.09 17.94 11.47
N SER A 327 27.28 17.08 10.46
CA SER A 327 27.04 15.64 10.54
C SER A 327 27.98 14.90 11.50
N ASP A 328 29.23 15.36 11.64
CA ASP A 328 30.26 14.70 12.46
C ASP A 328 30.41 15.30 13.87
N GLY A 329 29.78 16.45 14.11
CA GLY A 329 29.75 17.17 15.39
C GLY A 329 31.05 17.91 15.72
N ASN A 330 31.87 18.25 14.72
CA ASN A 330 33.17 18.89 14.93
C ASN A 330 33.10 20.44 15.05
N ASN A 331 31.91 21.03 14.89
CA ASN A 331 31.58 22.46 14.86
C ASN A 331 32.01 23.21 13.59
N ILE A 332 32.18 22.50 12.48
CA ILE A 332 32.28 23.04 11.13
C ILE A 332 31.07 22.46 10.39
N SER A 333 30.36 23.28 9.60
CA SER A 333 29.24 22.72 8.84
C SER A 333 29.74 21.88 7.67
N ASP A 334 28.93 20.93 7.21
CA ASP A 334 29.29 20.07 6.08
C ASP A 334 29.63 20.90 4.82
N ALA A 335 28.93 22.02 4.59
CA ALA A 335 29.24 23.04 3.59
C ALA A 335 30.63 23.71 3.73
N ASP A 336 31.09 23.93 4.96
CA ASP A 336 32.33 24.65 5.29
C ASP A 336 33.54 23.70 5.46
N GLU A 337 33.32 22.39 5.38
CA GLU A 337 34.39 21.39 5.42
C GLU A 337 35.21 21.38 4.13
N ASP A 338 36.45 20.90 4.23
CA ASP A 338 37.41 20.75 3.13
C ASP A 338 37.95 19.32 3.21
N PHE A 339 37.24 18.41 2.54
CA PHE A 339 37.43 16.96 2.69
C PHE A 339 38.79 16.50 2.16
N ASP A 340 39.25 17.06 1.04
CA ASP A 340 40.51 16.67 0.38
C ASP A 340 41.72 17.54 0.74
N LYS A 341 41.49 18.68 1.42
CA LYS A 341 42.48 19.58 2.02
C LYS A 341 43.28 20.38 1.02
N ASP A 342 42.64 20.77 -0.07
CA ASP A 342 43.22 21.59 -1.11
C ASP A 342 43.01 23.10 -0.89
N GLY A 343 42.13 23.46 0.06
CA GLY A 343 41.78 24.81 0.44
C GLY A 343 40.52 25.37 -0.22
N LEU A 344 39.71 24.54 -0.87
CA LEU A 344 38.39 24.84 -1.40
C LEU A 344 37.33 24.09 -0.54
N PRO A 345 36.41 24.80 0.14
CA PRO A 345 35.38 24.12 0.93
C PRO A 345 34.29 23.49 0.04
N ASN A 346 33.63 22.45 0.57
CA ASN A 346 32.64 21.63 -0.12
C ASN A 346 31.55 22.45 -0.84
N LYS A 347 31.07 23.56 -0.27
CA LYS A 347 30.08 24.44 -0.92
C LYS A 347 30.64 25.18 -2.14
N GLU A 348 31.89 25.61 -2.09
CA GLU A 348 32.53 26.23 -3.24
C GLU A 348 32.78 25.17 -4.32
N GLU A 349 33.11 23.94 -3.93
CA GLU A 349 33.25 22.82 -4.85
C GLU A 349 31.95 22.45 -5.56
N PHE A 350 30.84 22.38 -4.82
CA PHE A 350 29.50 22.19 -5.38
C PHE A 350 29.18 23.28 -6.43
N LEU A 351 29.45 24.55 -6.11
CA LEU A 351 29.19 25.67 -7.02
C LEU A 351 30.07 25.66 -8.28
N LEU A 352 31.26 25.08 -8.19
CA LEU A 352 32.24 25.03 -9.28
C LEU A 352 32.23 23.71 -10.05
N GLY A 353 31.58 22.67 -9.51
CA GLY A 353 31.55 21.33 -10.07
C GLY A 353 32.87 20.58 -9.94
N THR A 354 33.67 20.89 -8.91
CA THR A 354 34.85 20.09 -8.54
C THR A 354 34.44 18.93 -7.63
N ASN A 355 35.36 18.00 -7.40
CA ASN A 355 35.10 16.82 -6.59
C ASN A 355 35.65 16.99 -5.17
N PRO A 356 34.79 17.00 -4.13
CA PRO A 356 35.19 17.16 -2.73
C PRO A 356 36.18 16.13 -2.17
N TYR A 357 36.44 15.06 -2.90
CA TYR A 357 37.39 14.03 -2.51
C TYR A 357 38.62 13.94 -3.43
N ASP A 358 38.79 14.85 -4.39
CA ASP A 358 39.88 14.84 -5.38
C ASP A 358 40.44 16.25 -5.61
N ASN A 359 41.55 16.54 -4.92
CA ASN A 359 42.19 17.86 -4.87
C ASN A 359 42.75 18.43 -6.18
N ASP A 360 42.54 17.75 -7.30
CA ASP A 360 42.95 18.09 -8.66
C ASP A 360 41.97 17.36 -9.59
N THR A 361 40.76 17.91 -9.70
CA THR A 361 39.62 17.26 -10.36
C THR A 361 39.92 16.94 -11.82
N ASP A 362 40.60 17.85 -12.52
CA ASP A 362 40.87 17.74 -13.96
C ASP A 362 42.21 17.04 -14.31
N LYS A 363 43.08 16.87 -13.29
CA LYS A 363 44.33 16.11 -13.33
C LYS A 363 45.39 16.78 -14.19
N ASP A 364 45.37 18.10 -14.23
CA ASP A 364 46.37 18.91 -14.92
C ASP A 364 47.61 19.21 -14.04
N GLY A 365 47.51 18.94 -12.73
CA GLY A 365 48.57 19.11 -11.74
C GLY A 365 48.50 20.42 -10.96
N LEU A 366 47.46 21.22 -11.13
CA LEU A 366 47.09 22.36 -10.29
C LEU A 366 45.96 21.93 -9.34
N LEU A 367 46.02 22.30 -8.07
CA LEU A 367 44.94 21.94 -7.13
C LEU A 367 43.72 22.83 -7.38
N ASP A 368 42.51 22.31 -7.22
CA ASP A 368 41.26 23.05 -7.48
C ASP A 368 41.21 24.34 -6.61
N GLY A 369 41.56 24.23 -5.34
CA GLY A 369 41.70 25.38 -4.43
C GLY A 369 42.77 26.39 -4.86
N ASP A 370 43.84 25.97 -5.53
CA ASP A 370 44.85 26.87 -6.09
C ASP A 370 44.34 27.55 -7.37
N GLU A 371 43.62 26.82 -8.22
CA GLU A 371 43.00 27.34 -9.42
C GLU A 371 42.05 28.50 -9.10
N VAL A 372 41.19 28.31 -8.10
CA VAL A 372 40.19 29.30 -7.67
C VAL A 372 40.83 30.47 -6.92
N ASN A 373 41.66 30.17 -5.92
CA ASN A 373 42.12 31.21 -4.98
C ASN A 373 43.34 32.00 -5.48
N LYS A 374 44.12 31.47 -6.43
CA LYS A 374 45.38 32.09 -6.87
C LYS A 374 45.43 32.42 -8.36
N PHE A 375 44.86 31.58 -9.22
CA PHE A 375 45.12 31.63 -10.66
C PHE A 375 43.92 32.07 -11.52
N ASP A 376 42.69 31.96 -11.01
CA ASP A 376 41.44 32.23 -11.74
C ASP A 376 41.38 31.43 -13.07
N THR A 377 41.77 30.15 -13.01
CA THR A 377 41.98 29.28 -14.19
C THR A 377 40.89 28.25 -14.48
N MET A 378 39.88 28.10 -13.61
CA MET A 378 38.87 27.05 -13.75
C MET A 378 38.22 27.00 -15.15
N GLU A 379 38.40 25.88 -15.87
CA GLU A 379 37.59 25.57 -17.05
C GLU A 379 36.24 25.01 -16.59
N TYR A 380 35.24 25.89 -16.49
CA TYR A 380 33.86 25.51 -16.15
C TYR A 380 33.34 24.42 -17.10
N SER A 381 33.08 23.23 -16.58
CA SER A 381 32.28 22.24 -17.31
C SER A 381 30.82 22.71 -17.32
N GLN A 382 30.30 23.05 -18.51
CA GLN A 382 28.89 23.42 -18.73
C GLN A 382 28.02 22.21 -19.04
#